data_AF-A0A3P1V9A4-F1
#
_entry.id   AF-A0A3P1V9A4-F1
#
_cell.length_a   1.000
_cell.length_b   1.000
_cell.length_c   1.000
_cell.angle_alpha   90.00
_cell.angle_beta   90.00
_cell.angle_gamma   90.00
#
_symmetry.space_group_name_H-M   'P 1'
#
loop_
_entity.id
_entity.type
_entity.pdbx_description
1 polymer ?
#
loop_
_entity_poly.entity_id
_entity_poly.type
_entity_poly.pdbx_seq_one_letter_code
_entity_poly.pdbx_strand_id
1 'polypeptide(L)'
;MDLLVVAPAIGLSLAIALVAIIVAGRSAARAEIAAREASRISRASIERLRRVQSAAHSAQAGEQRALKQLRTASEERVMADKTRLYRAFLHQAAQENRHLMRPGHVPVIGSADEALNHLRVESMLWASHEVQRALRNFTILRSRRPQAVWPDSYTMAYARLESDLVAAMRRDLDPTSAPLSAEQIWGSISAGSMDPAFRLALISPLSDVLRNAGQDPAHFDLG
;
A
#
# COMPACT_ATOMS: atom_id res chain seq x y z
N MET A 1 -69.51 -80.46 -22.21
CA MET A 1 -70.40 -79.28 -22.27
C MET A 1 -69.49 -78.06 -22.33
N ASP A 2 -68.82 -77.78 -23.46
CA ASP A 2 -67.64 -76.88 -23.39
C ASP A 2 -67.50 -75.95 -24.61
N LEU A 3 -68.60 -75.55 -25.24
CA LEU A 3 -68.57 -74.50 -26.28
C LEU A 3 -69.38 -73.24 -25.94
N LEU A 4 -70.25 -73.27 -24.92
CA LEU A 4 -71.11 -72.12 -24.57
C LEU A 4 -70.44 -71.10 -23.62
N VAL A 5 -69.33 -71.46 -22.98
CA VAL A 5 -68.59 -70.60 -22.03
C VAL A 5 -67.40 -69.87 -22.70
N VAL A 6 -66.92 -70.37 -23.85
CA VAL A 6 -65.72 -69.85 -24.52
C VAL A 6 -65.99 -68.53 -25.26
N ALA A 7 -67.17 -68.35 -25.86
CA ALA A 7 -67.53 -67.14 -26.59
C ALA A 7 -67.65 -65.86 -25.71
N PRO A 8 -68.33 -65.85 -24.54
CA PRO A 8 -68.38 -64.66 -23.68
C PRO A 8 -67.05 -64.38 -22.96
N ALA A 9 -66.22 -65.40 -22.71
CA ALA A 9 -64.91 -65.26 -22.08
C ALA A 9 -63.90 -64.53 -22.99
N ILE A 10 -63.92 -64.80 -24.30
CA ILE A 10 -63.08 -64.10 -25.29
C ILE A 10 -63.50 -62.63 -25.39
N GLY A 11 -64.80 -62.34 -25.43
CA GLY A 11 -65.31 -60.97 -25.49
C GLY A 11 -64.95 -60.12 -24.26
N LEU A 12 -65.04 -60.71 -23.06
CA LEU A 12 -64.67 -60.03 -21.82
C LEU A 12 -63.16 -59.78 -21.71
N SER A 13 -62.34 -60.74 -22.13
CA SER A 13 -60.88 -60.60 -22.16
C SER A 13 -60.44 -59.49 -23.13
N LEU A 14 -61.05 -59.43 -24.31
CA LEU A 14 -60.78 -58.39 -25.30
C LEU A 14 -61.19 -57.00 -24.78
N ALA A 15 -62.32 -56.91 -24.08
CA ALA A 15 -62.80 -55.66 -23.50
C ALA A 15 -61.86 -55.14 -22.39
N ILE A 16 -61.40 -56.03 -21.50
CA ILE A 16 -60.45 -55.68 -20.43
C ILE A 16 -59.11 -55.24 -21.04
N ALA A 17 -58.61 -55.95 -22.05
CA ALA A 17 -57.40 -55.59 -22.77
C ALA A 17 -57.54 -54.20 -23.43
N LEU A 18 -58.67 -53.91 -24.07
CA LEU A 18 -58.93 -52.61 -24.70
C LEU A 18 -58.97 -51.47 -23.67
N VAL A 19 -59.66 -51.68 -22.54
CA VAL A 19 -59.70 -50.71 -21.44
C VAL A 19 -58.31 -50.49 -20.85
N ALA A 20 -57.53 -51.55 -20.65
CA ALA A 20 -56.16 -51.45 -20.15
C ALA A 20 -55.26 -50.66 -21.12
N ILE A 21 -55.39 -50.88 -22.44
CA ILE A 21 -54.65 -50.13 -23.47
C ILE A 21 -55.06 -48.64 -23.46
N ILE A 22 -56.35 -48.33 -23.34
CA ILE A 22 -56.85 -46.95 -23.30
C ILE A 22 -56.38 -46.25 -22.01
N VAL A 23 -56.43 -46.93 -20.87
CA VAL A 23 -55.94 -46.40 -19.58
C VAL A 23 -54.43 -46.20 -19.64
N ALA A 24 -53.67 -47.17 -20.15
CA ALA A 24 -52.23 -47.09 -20.34
C ALA A 24 -51.83 -45.94 -21.29
N GLY A 25 -52.57 -45.76 -22.40
CA GLY A 25 -52.36 -44.67 -23.34
C GLY A 25 -52.66 -43.30 -22.72
N ARG A 26 -53.72 -43.19 -21.92
CA ARG A 26 -54.03 -41.96 -21.17
C ARG A 26 -53.01 -41.66 -20.07
N SER A 27 -52.50 -42.67 -19.37
CA SER A 27 -51.44 -42.49 -18.37
C SER A 27 -50.11 -42.10 -19.01
N ALA A 28 -49.76 -42.69 -20.16
CA ALA A 28 -48.56 -42.33 -20.91
C ALA A 28 -48.63 -40.89 -21.43
N ALA A 29 -49.77 -40.47 -21.98
CA ALA A 29 -49.97 -39.09 -22.44
C ALA A 29 -49.89 -38.06 -21.29
N ARG A 30 -50.45 -38.39 -20.12
CA ARG A 30 -50.33 -37.54 -18.92
C ARG A 30 -48.89 -37.46 -18.39
N ALA A 31 -48.17 -38.59 -18.41
CA ALA A 31 -46.77 -38.64 -18.01
C ALA A 31 -45.87 -37.82 -18.95
N GLU A 32 -46.13 -37.84 -20.26
CA GLU A 32 -45.36 -37.05 -21.22
C GLU A 32 -45.61 -35.55 -21.09
N ILE A 33 -46.86 -35.13 -20.85
CA ILE A 33 -47.20 -33.73 -20.56
C ILE A 33 -46.51 -33.27 -19.28
N ALA A 34 -46.58 -34.05 -18.20
CA ALA A 34 -45.91 -33.77 -16.95
C ALA A 34 -44.38 -33.71 -17.10
N ALA A 35 -43.78 -34.59 -17.91
CA ALA A 35 -42.35 -34.58 -18.20
C ALA A 35 -41.92 -33.34 -19.00
N ARG A 36 -42.71 -32.90 -19.99
CA ARG A 36 -42.46 -31.67 -20.75
C ARG A 36 -42.57 -30.43 -19.86
N GLU A 37 -43.55 -30.40 -18.96
CA GLU A 37 -43.74 -29.31 -18.00
C GLU A 37 -42.60 -29.25 -16.96
N ALA A 38 -42.22 -30.39 -16.40
CA ALA A 38 -41.06 -30.52 -15.52
C ALA A 38 -39.75 -30.10 -16.22
N SER A 39 -39.56 -30.45 -17.50
CA SER A 39 -38.40 -30.02 -18.30
C SER A 39 -38.39 -28.51 -18.53
N ARG A 40 -39.54 -27.88 -18.81
CA ARG A 40 -39.66 -26.42 -18.95
C ARG A 40 -39.32 -25.71 -17.64
N ILE A 41 -39.85 -26.18 -16.52
CA ILE A 41 -39.57 -25.62 -15.18
C ILE A 41 -38.09 -25.78 -14.82
N SER A 42 -37.49 -26.95 -15.12
CA SER A 42 -36.07 -27.21 -14.88
C SER A 42 -35.18 -26.27 -15.70
N ARG A 43 -35.46 -26.09 -17.00
CA ARG A 43 -34.73 -25.15 -17.86
C ARG A 43 -34.83 -23.72 -17.35
N ALA A 44 -36.04 -23.26 -17.01
CA ALA A 44 -36.26 -21.93 -16.44
C ALA A 44 -35.51 -21.73 -15.11
N SER A 45 -35.45 -22.78 -14.27
CA SER A 45 -34.71 -22.76 -13.00
C SER A 45 -33.20 -22.70 -13.20
N ILE A 46 -32.65 -23.49 -14.11
CA ILE A 46 -31.22 -23.47 -14.47
C ILE A 46 -30.82 -22.10 -15.00
N GLU A 47 -31.65 -21.48 -15.85
CA GLU A 47 -31.38 -20.15 -16.39
C GLU A 47 -31.47 -19.05 -15.32
N ARG A 48 -32.38 -19.18 -14.34
CA ARG A 48 -32.43 -18.28 -13.17
C ARG A 48 -31.18 -18.44 -12.30
N LEU A 49 -30.74 -19.66 -12.03
CA LEU A 49 -29.52 -19.93 -11.26
C LEU A 49 -28.28 -19.38 -11.97
N ARG A 50 -28.15 -19.57 -13.29
CA ARG A 50 -27.05 -18.98 -14.07
C ARG A 50 -27.05 -17.45 -14.00
N ARG A 51 -28.22 -16.81 -14.08
CA ARG A 51 -28.34 -15.36 -13.92
C ARG A 51 -27.92 -14.90 -12.53
N VAL A 52 -28.34 -15.60 -11.47
CA VAL A 52 -27.94 -15.28 -10.09
C VAL A 52 -26.44 -15.48 -9.88
N GLN A 53 -25.87 -16.58 -10.38
CA GLN A 53 -24.43 -16.83 -10.29
C GLN A 53 -23.62 -15.79 -11.08
N SER A 54 -24.05 -15.46 -12.30
CA SER A 54 -23.43 -14.41 -13.09
C SER A 54 -23.51 -13.05 -12.40
N ALA A 55 -24.66 -12.72 -11.81
CA ALA A 55 -24.83 -11.48 -11.05
C ALA A 55 -23.91 -11.47 -9.80
N ALA A 56 -23.83 -12.57 -9.05
CA ALA A 56 -22.96 -12.70 -7.90
C ALA A 56 -21.46 -12.56 -8.27
N HIS A 57 -21.01 -13.21 -9.34
CA HIS A 57 -19.64 -13.05 -9.84
C HIS A 57 -19.35 -11.62 -10.30
N SER A 58 -20.30 -10.98 -10.97
CA SER A 58 -20.15 -9.58 -11.39
C SER A 58 -20.09 -8.62 -10.19
N ALA A 59 -20.88 -8.88 -9.14
CA ALA A 59 -20.87 -8.10 -7.90
C ALA A 59 -19.54 -8.27 -7.17
N GLN A 60 -19.05 -9.50 -7.03
CA GLN A 60 -17.75 -9.78 -6.41
C GLN A 60 -16.58 -9.14 -7.18
N ALA A 61 -16.62 -9.18 -8.52
CA ALA A 61 -15.63 -8.48 -9.34
C ALA A 61 -15.72 -6.96 -9.19
N GLY A 62 -16.94 -6.41 -9.06
CA GLY A 62 -17.17 -5.01 -8.76
C GLY A 62 -16.60 -4.59 -7.40
N GLU A 63 -16.83 -5.39 -6.36
CA GLU A 63 -16.31 -5.17 -5.01
C GLU A 63 -14.77 -5.20 -4.99
N GLN A 64 -14.15 -6.18 -5.64
CA GLN A 64 -12.69 -6.25 -5.74
C GLN A 64 -12.10 -5.03 -6.48
N ARG A 65 -12.77 -4.52 -7.51
CA ARG A 65 -12.36 -3.29 -8.19
C ARG A 65 -12.49 -2.08 -7.28
N ALA A 66 -13.59 -1.95 -6.54
CA ALA A 66 -13.79 -0.87 -5.59
C ALA A 66 -12.74 -0.89 -4.47
N LEU A 67 -12.43 -2.07 -3.91
CA LEU A 67 -11.37 -2.23 -2.90
C LEU A 67 -9.99 -1.85 -3.45
N LYS A 68 -9.68 -2.24 -4.69
CA LYS A 68 -8.44 -1.82 -5.35
C LYS A 68 -8.38 -0.31 -5.52
N GLN A 69 -9.46 0.32 -5.99
CA GLN A 69 -9.54 1.77 -6.14
C GLN A 69 -9.37 2.51 -4.81
N LEU A 70 -10.02 2.02 -3.74
CA LEU A 70 -9.87 2.58 -2.39
C LEU A 70 -8.43 2.47 -1.89
N ARG A 71 -7.79 1.32 -2.11
CA ARG A 71 -6.40 1.10 -1.74
C ARG A 71 -5.47 2.05 -2.50
N THR A 72 -5.62 2.16 -3.83
CA THR A 72 -4.81 3.08 -4.64
C THR A 72 -5.02 4.53 -4.23
N ALA A 73 -6.27 4.96 -4.02
CA ALA A 73 -6.57 6.31 -3.54
C ALA A 73 -5.98 6.58 -2.14
N SER A 74 -5.95 5.57 -1.27
CA SER A 74 -5.30 5.64 0.03
C SER A 74 -3.78 5.77 -0.10
N GLU A 75 -3.15 4.97 -0.96
CA GLU A 75 -1.72 5.01 -1.24
C GLU A 75 -1.31 6.38 -1.83
N GLU A 76 -2.10 6.93 -2.76
CA GLU A 76 -1.90 8.28 -3.34
C GLU A 76 -2.01 9.39 -2.29
N ARG A 77 -3.00 9.32 -1.39
CA ARG A 77 -3.14 10.30 -0.30
C ARG A 77 -1.95 10.27 0.64
N VAL A 78 -1.53 9.07 1.06
CA VAL A 78 -0.34 8.89 1.91
C VAL A 78 0.90 9.46 1.21
N MET A 79 1.06 9.22 -0.09
CA MET A 79 2.19 9.77 -0.86
C MET A 79 2.16 11.30 -0.95
N ALA A 80 0.98 11.89 -1.13
CA ALA A 80 0.81 13.34 -1.12
C ALA A 80 1.13 13.94 0.27
N ASP A 81 0.68 13.30 1.34
CA ASP A 81 0.96 13.70 2.71
C ASP A 81 2.46 13.60 3.06
N LYS A 82 3.11 12.48 2.69
CA LYS A 82 4.57 12.30 2.75
C LYS A 82 5.30 13.47 2.10
N THR A 83 4.96 13.75 0.84
CA THR A 83 5.60 14.80 0.04
C THR A 83 5.43 16.17 0.68
N ARG A 84 4.22 16.49 1.16
CA ARG A 84 3.92 17.77 1.82
C ARG A 84 4.75 17.94 3.09
N LEU A 85 4.79 16.93 3.95
CA LEU A 85 5.47 16.99 5.23
C LEU A 85 6.98 17.03 5.09
N TYR A 86 7.56 16.20 4.23
CA TYR A 86 9.00 16.24 3.93
C TYR A 86 9.40 17.60 3.37
N ARG A 87 8.64 18.15 2.42
CA ARG A 87 8.93 19.48 1.86
C ARG A 87 8.85 20.58 2.91
N ALA A 88 7.84 20.56 3.78
CA ALA A 88 7.68 21.56 4.83
C ALA A 88 8.87 21.56 5.79
N PHE A 89 9.30 20.38 6.24
CA PHE A 89 10.47 20.23 7.09
C PHE A 89 11.75 20.70 6.40
N LEU A 90 12.03 20.23 5.18
CA LEU A 90 13.24 20.59 4.44
C LEU A 90 13.33 22.10 4.18
N HIS A 91 12.21 22.75 3.92
CA HIS A 91 12.17 24.20 3.77
C HIS A 91 12.54 24.93 5.06
N GLN A 92 12.03 24.48 6.21
CA GLN A 92 12.38 25.06 7.52
C GLN A 92 13.85 24.80 7.89
N ALA A 93 14.34 23.57 7.68
CA ALA A 93 15.73 23.21 7.91
C ALA A 93 16.68 24.05 7.04
N ALA A 94 16.38 24.21 5.74
CA ALA A 94 17.16 25.04 4.84
C ALA A 94 17.18 26.53 5.24
N GLN A 95 16.07 27.06 5.78
CA GLN A 95 16.02 28.43 6.28
C GLN A 95 16.92 28.63 7.50
N GLU A 96 16.88 27.70 8.45
CA GLU A 96 17.76 27.74 9.62
C GLU A 96 19.22 27.57 9.22
N ASN A 97 19.55 26.60 8.36
CA ASN A 97 20.93 26.28 7.94
C ASN A 97 21.69 27.43 7.26
N ARG A 98 21.03 28.54 6.92
CA ARG A 98 21.70 29.74 6.36
C ARG A 98 22.85 30.25 7.23
N HIS A 99 22.78 30.06 8.55
CA HIS A 99 23.87 30.44 9.46
C HIS A 99 25.14 29.60 9.24
N LEU A 100 25.01 28.34 8.79
CA LEU A 100 26.14 27.47 8.47
C LEU A 100 26.92 27.96 7.23
N MET A 101 26.26 28.75 6.38
CA MET A 101 26.84 29.28 5.15
C MET A 101 27.45 30.68 5.33
N ARG A 102 27.38 31.28 6.54
CA ARG A 102 27.87 32.63 6.82
C ARG A 102 28.64 32.70 8.14
N PRO A 103 29.96 32.95 8.11
CA PRO A 103 30.76 33.09 9.32
C PRO A 103 30.18 34.15 10.27
N GLY A 104 30.12 33.84 11.57
CA GLY A 104 29.72 34.78 12.63
C GLY A 104 28.21 34.98 12.84
N HIS A 105 27.34 34.25 12.13
CA HIS A 105 25.89 34.31 12.38
C HIS A 105 25.49 33.35 13.50
N VAL A 106 24.74 33.87 14.48
CA VAL A 106 24.11 33.06 15.52
C VAL A 106 22.89 32.35 14.92
N PRO A 107 22.70 31.04 15.18
CA PRO A 107 21.54 30.31 14.69
C PRO A 107 20.23 30.98 15.15
N VAL A 108 19.27 31.13 14.24
CA VAL A 108 17.88 31.42 14.60
C VAL A 108 17.26 30.11 15.02
N ILE A 109 16.96 29.98 16.30
CA ILE A 109 16.56 28.72 16.92
C ILE A 109 15.03 28.69 17.07
N GLY A 110 14.37 27.69 16.47
CA GLY A 110 13.04 27.25 16.92
C GLY A 110 12.10 26.75 15.82
N SER A 111 12.15 27.30 14.61
CA SER A 111 11.16 26.97 13.58
C SER A 111 11.34 25.56 12.99
N ALA A 112 12.58 25.10 12.82
CA ALA A 112 12.83 23.74 12.37
C ALA A 112 12.75 22.70 13.51
N ASP A 113 12.80 23.11 14.79
CA ASP A 113 12.49 22.19 15.90
C ASP A 113 11.01 21.83 15.94
N GLU A 114 10.14 22.82 15.76
CA GLU A 114 8.70 22.59 15.65
C GLU A 114 8.38 21.75 14.41
N ALA A 115 8.96 22.07 13.26
CA ALA A 115 8.80 21.29 12.04
C ALA A 115 9.33 19.86 12.17
N LEU A 116 10.47 19.66 12.84
CA LEU A 116 11.03 18.34 13.11
C LEU A 116 10.11 17.53 14.04
N ASN A 117 9.60 18.15 15.11
CA ASN A 117 8.66 17.49 16.02
C ASN A 117 7.36 17.11 15.33
N HIS A 118 6.80 18.01 14.52
CA HIS A 118 5.60 17.74 13.74
C HIS A 118 5.84 16.59 12.75
N LEU A 119 6.93 16.64 11.99
CA LEU A 119 7.33 15.56 11.08
C LEU A 119 7.44 14.23 11.82
N ARG A 120 8.11 14.21 12.97
CA ARG A 120 8.34 12.98 13.75
C ARG A 120 7.05 12.35 14.26
N VAL A 121 6.05 13.15 14.62
CA VAL A 121 4.75 12.66 15.08
C VAL A 121 3.93 12.15 13.89
N GLU A 122 3.80 12.96 12.85
CA GLU A 122 2.99 12.61 11.68
C GLU A 122 3.56 11.39 10.96
N SER A 123 4.89 11.26 10.87
CA SER A 123 5.55 10.20 10.11
C SER A 123 5.53 8.82 10.75
N MET A 124 5.11 8.70 12.02
CA MET A 124 5.19 7.45 12.79
C MET A 124 4.52 6.26 12.10
N LEU A 125 3.41 6.48 11.39
CA LEU A 125 2.60 5.38 10.83
C LEU A 125 2.91 5.04 9.38
N TRP A 126 3.59 5.92 8.63
CA TRP A 126 3.74 5.77 7.18
C TRP A 126 5.16 5.94 6.66
N ALA A 127 6.09 6.50 7.43
CA ALA A 127 7.48 6.64 6.98
C ALA A 127 8.22 5.31 7.04
N SER A 128 9.12 5.08 6.08
CA SER A 128 10.00 3.92 6.09
C SER A 128 10.86 3.85 7.36
N HIS A 129 11.33 2.64 7.67
CA HIS A 129 12.29 2.41 8.75
C HIS A 129 13.57 3.25 8.58
N GLU A 130 14.01 3.47 7.33
CA GLU A 130 15.18 4.30 7.03
C GLU A 130 14.95 5.77 7.42
N VAL A 131 13.77 6.31 7.12
CA VAL A 131 13.40 7.67 7.52
C VAL A 131 13.30 7.78 9.03
N GLN A 132 12.68 6.80 9.70
CA GLN A 132 12.57 6.80 11.16
C GLN A 132 13.94 6.75 11.86
N ARG A 133 14.86 5.91 11.37
CA ARG A 133 16.24 5.82 11.85
C ARG A 133 17.01 7.12 11.60
N ALA A 134 16.94 7.68 10.40
CA ALA A 134 17.61 8.94 10.08
C ALA A 134 17.05 10.12 10.91
N LEU A 135 15.71 10.20 11.07
CA LEU A 135 15.05 11.19 11.91
C LEU A 135 15.51 11.08 13.37
N ARG A 136 15.59 9.87 13.90
CA ARG A 136 16.08 9.62 15.26
C ARG A 136 17.50 10.14 15.42
N ASN A 137 18.41 9.73 14.54
CA ASN A 137 19.82 10.14 14.60
C ASN A 137 19.97 11.66 14.50
N PHE A 138 19.28 12.29 13.55
CA PHE A 138 19.29 13.73 13.37
C PHE A 138 18.75 14.46 14.62
N THR A 139 17.66 13.97 15.20
CA THR A 139 17.06 14.53 16.43
C THR A 139 18.01 14.43 17.61
N ILE A 140 18.73 13.32 17.78
CA ILE A 140 19.70 13.15 18.87
C ILE A 140 20.78 14.22 18.78
N LEU A 141 21.40 14.39 17.61
CA LEU A 141 22.45 15.40 17.47
C LEU A 141 21.89 16.80 17.72
N ARG A 142 20.74 17.12 17.12
CA ARG A 142 20.10 18.43 17.22
C ARG A 142 19.67 18.79 18.64
N SER A 143 19.26 17.80 19.45
CA SER A 143 18.94 17.99 20.87
C SER A 143 20.15 18.40 21.72
N ARG A 144 21.37 18.12 21.23
CA ARG A 144 22.66 18.43 21.89
C ARG A 144 23.37 19.60 21.23
N ARG A 145 22.65 20.45 20.49
CA ARG A 145 23.25 21.56 19.75
C ARG A 145 23.95 22.56 20.68
N PRO A 146 25.12 23.09 20.28
CA PRO A 146 25.75 24.19 20.99
C PRO A 146 24.83 25.44 20.99
N GLN A 147 24.86 26.20 22.09
CA GLN A 147 24.20 27.51 22.18
C GLN A 147 25.04 28.65 21.59
N ALA A 148 26.32 28.38 21.29
CA ALA A 148 27.25 29.31 20.67
C ALA A 148 27.45 28.99 19.18
N VAL A 149 28.47 29.58 18.55
CA VAL A 149 28.91 29.19 17.20
C VAL A 149 29.23 27.69 17.19
N TRP A 150 28.73 26.98 16.19
CA TRP A 150 28.95 25.54 16.07
C TRP A 150 30.40 25.27 15.67
N PRO A 151 31.13 24.38 16.39
CA PRO A 151 32.42 23.90 15.93
C PRO A 151 32.29 23.24 14.55
N ASP A 152 33.33 23.36 13.71
CA ASP A 152 33.32 22.79 12.35
C ASP A 152 32.97 21.31 12.34
N SER A 153 33.50 20.53 13.30
CA SER A 153 33.19 19.11 13.42
C SER A 153 31.72 18.85 13.75
N TYR A 154 31.07 19.69 14.55
CA TYR A 154 29.63 19.60 14.82
C TYR A 154 28.81 19.95 13.57
N THR A 155 29.19 21.01 12.86
CA THR A 155 28.57 21.39 11.58
C THR A 155 28.65 20.27 10.55
N MET A 156 29.80 19.59 10.46
CA MET A 156 30.01 18.44 9.58
C MET A 156 29.11 17.26 9.98
N ALA A 157 29.03 16.92 11.27
CA ALA A 157 28.14 15.86 11.77
C ALA A 157 26.66 16.19 11.52
N TYR A 158 26.26 17.44 11.74
CA TYR A 158 24.91 17.91 11.52
C TYR A 158 24.49 17.74 10.07
N ALA A 159 25.31 18.25 9.15
CA ALA A 159 24.96 18.20 7.75
C ALA A 159 25.07 16.78 7.18
N ARG A 160 25.94 15.94 7.74
CA ARG A 160 25.97 14.51 7.39
C ARG A 160 24.65 13.82 7.74
N LEU A 161 24.16 14.01 8.96
CA LEU A 161 22.89 13.41 9.40
C LEU A 161 21.69 13.99 8.65
N GLU A 162 21.71 15.28 8.33
CA GLU A 162 20.68 15.91 7.50
C GLU A 162 20.67 15.34 6.08
N SER A 163 21.86 15.16 5.48
CA SER A 163 22.01 14.53 4.17
C SER A 163 21.48 13.09 4.17
N ASP A 164 21.77 12.31 5.22
CA ASP A 164 21.26 10.94 5.35
C ASP A 164 19.73 10.93 5.47
N LEU A 165 19.15 11.90 6.19
CA LEU A 165 17.71 12.08 6.30
C LEU A 165 17.06 12.44 4.96
N VAL A 166 17.64 13.39 4.22
CA VAL A 166 17.18 13.75 2.86
C VAL A 166 17.23 12.54 1.92
N ALA A 167 18.32 11.76 1.98
CA ALA A 167 18.46 10.56 1.17
C ALA A 167 17.43 9.48 1.53
N ALA A 168 17.10 9.33 2.81
CA ALA A 168 16.05 8.42 3.28
C ALA A 168 14.66 8.89 2.83
N MET A 169 14.35 10.19 2.95
CA MET A 169 13.08 10.77 2.48
C MET A 169 12.90 10.59 0.98
N ARG A 170 13.96 10.82 0.20
CA ARG A 170 13.93 10.61 -1.25
C ARG A 170 13.60 9.15 -1.59
N ARG A 171 14.27 8.19 -0.94
CA ARG A 171 14.01 6.76 -1.12
C ARG A 171 12.61 6.35 -0.67
N ASP A 172 12.08 7.00 0.36
CA ASP A 172 10.73 6.75 0.84
C ASP A 172 9.63 7.27 -0.12
N LEU A 173 9.92 8.34 -0.86
CA LEU A 173 9.03 8.87 -1.92
C LEU A 173 9.18 8.11 -3.23
N ASP A 174 10.40 7.71 -3.57
CA ASP A 174 10.74 6.95 -4.77
C ASP A 174 11.73 5.83 -4.42
N PRO A 175 11.22 4.61 -4.14
CA PRO A 175 12.07 3.46 -3.80
C PRO A 175 12.99 3.02 -4.95
N THR A 176 12.71 3.46 -6.18
CA THR A 176 13.51 3.13 -7.37
C THR A 176 14.65 4.13 -7.60
N SER A 177 14.65 5.25 -6.88
CA SER A 177 15.73 6.23 -6.97
C SER A 177 17.06 5.61 -6.56
N ALA A 178 18.05 5.71 -7.45
CA ALA A 178 19.43 5.39 -7.11
C ALA A 178 19.89 6.21 -5.89
N PRO A 179 20.74 5.65 -5.02
CA PRO A 179 21.35 6.38 -3.92
C PRO A 179 22.01 7.65 -4.45
N LEU A 180 21.80 8.76 -3.74
CA LEU A 180 22.51 9.99 -4.06
C LEU A 180 24.01 9.74 -3.89
N SER A 181 24.79 9.97 -4.95
CA SER A 181 26.24 9.99 -4.81
C SER A 181 26.66 11.20 -3.99
N ALA A 182 27.85 11.13 -3.38
CA ALA A 182 28.41 12.29 -2.69
C ALA A 182 28.43 13.51 -3.64
N GLU A 183 28.80 13.33 -4.92
CA GLU A 183 28.79 14.39 -5.94
C GLU A 183 27.40 14.96 -6.24
N GLN A 184 26.35 14.17 -6.17
CA GLN A 184 24.99 14.67 -6.37
C GLN A 184 24.51 15.49 -5.16
N ILE A 185 24.82 15.02 -3.94
CA ILE A 185 24.62 15.80 -2.72
C ILE A 185 25.41 17.10 -2.83
N TRP A 186 26.66 17.04 -3.32
CA TRP A 186 27.49 18.21 -3.58
C TRP A 186 26.87 19.17 -4.59
N GLY A 187 26.51 18.70 -5.78
CA GLY A 187 25.98 19.54 -6.86
C GLY A 187 24.69 20.27 -6.49
N SER A 188 23.91 19.73 -5.56
CA SER A 188 22.70 20.38 -5.05
C SER A 188 22.97 21.42 -3.95
N ILE A 189 24.09 21.32 -3.25
CA ILE A 189 24.50 22.24 -2.17
C ILE A 189 25.47 23.33 -2.69
N SER A 190 26.23 23.03 -3.76
CA SER A 190 27.39 23.80 -4.22
C SER A 190 27.10 25.06 -5.04
N ALA A 191 25.97 25.72 -4.81
CA ALA A 191 25.80 27.12 -5.21
C ALA A 191 26.80 28.08 -4.49
N GLY A 192 27.69 27.54 -3.63
CA GLY A 192 28.92 28.15 -3.15
C GLY A 192 30.06 27.12 -2.98
N SER A 193 31.31 27.58 -2.93
CA SER A 193 32.50 26.76 -2.68
C SER A 193 32.53 26.29 -1.22
N MET A 194 32.19 25.03 -0.98
CA MET A 194 32.18 24.44 0.36
C MET A 194 33.60 24.04 0.82
N ASP A 195 33.84 24.08 2.13
CA ASP A 195 35.09 23.70 2.77
C ASP A 195 35.51 22.24 2.43
N PRO A 196 36.76 21.97 2.00
CA PRO A 196 37.31 20.63 1.84
C PRO A 196 37.07 19.67 3.02
N ALA A 197 37.05 20.16 4.27
CA ALA A 197 36.76 19.33 5.45
C ALA A 197 35.34 18.74 5.38
N PHE A 198 34.38 19.54 4.96
CA PHE A 198 33.01 19.10 4.77
C PHE A 198 32.93 18.01 3.68
N ARG A 199 33.75 18.12 2.62
CA ARG A 199 33.85 17.08 1.58
C ARG A 199 34.28 15.74 2.14
N LEU A 200 35.25 15.75 3.04
CA LEU A 200 35.70 14.54 3.72
C LEU A 200 34.60 13.95 4.59
N ALA A 201 33.82 14.76 5.32
CA ALA A 201 32.73 14.24 6.16
C ALA A 201 31.66 13.42 5.41
N LEU A 202 31.29 13.75 4.17
CA LEU A 202 30.28 12.93 3.46
C LEU A 202 30.82 11.61 2.92
N ILE A 203 32.14 11.46 2.81
CA ILE A 203 32.76 10.20 2.39
C ILE A 203 33.35 9.42 3.57
N SER A 204 33.53 10.07 4.73
CA SER A 204 33.96 9.43 5.96
C SER A 204 32.85 8.59 6.59
N PRO A 205 33.20 7.52 7.34
CA PRO A 205 32.26 6.82 8.19
C PRO A 205 31.57 7.80 9.15
N LEU A 206 30.24 7.73 9.24
CA LEU A 206 29.47 8.61 10.13
C LEU A 206 29.89 8.47 11.59
N SER A 207 30.34 7.28 12.02
CA SER A 207 30.92 7.07 13.35
C SER A 207 32.08 8.01 13.65
N ASP A 208 32.95 8.25 12.67
CA ASP A 208 34.17 9.03 12.86
C ASP A 208 33.84 10.52 12.85
N VAL A 209 32.93 10.93 11.96
CA VAL A 209 32.39 12.30 11.94
C VAL A 209 31.75 12.64 13.28
N LEU A 210 30.96 11.72 13.86
CA LEU A 210 30.33 11.90 15.17
C LEU A 210 31.35 11.98 16.31
N ARG A 211 32.37 11.10 16.33
CA ARG A 211 33.45 11.16 17.33
C ARG A 211 34.19 12.49 17.29
N ASN A 212 34.51 12.98 16.09
CA ASN A 212 35.17 14.26 15.89
C ASN A 212 34.31 15.45 16.35
N ALA A 213 32.99 15.30 16.30
CA ALA A 213 32.02 16.25 16.84
C ALA A 213 31.82 16.14 18.37
N GLY A 214 32.62 15.31 19.06
CA GLY A 214 32.49 15.06 20.50
C GLY A 214 31.25 14.25 20.87
N GLN A 215 30.64 13.57 19.90
CA GLN A 215 29.50 12.69 20.14
C GLN A 215 29.96 11.25 20.30
N ASP A 216 29.30 10.51 21.19
CA ASP A 216 29.46 9.07 21.28
C ASP A 216 28.56 8.37 20.24
N PRO A 217 29.15 7.67 19.23
CA PRO A 217 28.39 6.99 18.18
C PRO A 217 27.41 5.94 18.70
N ALA A 218 27.61 5.38 19.90
CA ALA A 218 26.72 4.37 20.47
C ALA A 218 25.28 4.88 20.70
N HIS A 219 25.06 6.19 20.75
CA HIS A 219 23.72 6.77 20.85
C HIS A 219 22.95 6.72 19.51
N PHE A 220 23.66 6.55 18.40
CA PHE A 220 23.14 6.63 17.04
C PHE A 220 22.91 5.23 16.49
N ASP A 221 21.85 5.08 15.73
CA ASP A 221 21.56 3.84 15.01
C ASP A 221 22.19 3.92 13.61
N LEU A 222 23.43 3.44 13.52
CA LEU A 222 24.28 3.53 12.33
C LEU A 222 24.17 2.30 11.40
N GLY A 223 23.30 1.34 11.73
CA GLY A 223 23.13 0.07 11.01
C GLY A 223 22.35 0.17 9.71
#